data_AF-A0A533XGD1-F1
#
_entry.id   AF-A0A533XGD1-F1
#
_cell.length_a   1.000
_cell.length_b   1.000
_cell.length_c   1.000
_cell.angle_alpha   90.00
_cell.angle_beta   90.00
_cell.angle_gamma   90.00
#
_symmetry.space_group_name_H-M   'P 1'
#
loop_
_entity.id
_entity.type
_entity.pdbx_description
1 polymer ?
#
loop_
_entity_poly.entity_id
_entity_poly.type
_entity_poly.pdbx_seq_one_letter_code
_entity_poly.pdbx_strand_id
1 'polypeptide(L)'
;MTSTWVADTLPIPPGTHDAISCLYYVRGLPSLVPGTSLIMNVHHDKKNYRLEVQVEGIEKVKGPWGEIEAVRVLATMPFRGIFLNEGNIRVWVTNDVRRVPLMMKAKVIIGSVVARLVDGFRKPSGQ
;
A
#
# COMPACT_ATOMS: atom_id res chain seq x y z
N MET A 1 41.03 -11.95 18.35
CA MET A 1 39.63 -11.96 18.84
C MET A 1 38.74 -12.00 17.62
N THR A 2 38.31 -13.18 17.18
CA THR A 2 37.50 -13.37 15.96
C THR A 2 36.03 -13.21 16.32
N SER A 3 35.38 -12.18 15.78
CA SER A 3 33.93 -12.02 15.85
C SER A 3 33.27 -13.17 15.08
N THR A 4 32.54 -14.02 15.79
CA THR A 4 31.70 -15.07 15.19
C THR A 4 30.36 -14.43 14.86
N TRP A 5 30.09 -14.17 13.60
CA TRP A 5 28.77 -13.72 13.15
C TRP A 5 27.77 -14.86 13.34
N VAL A 6 26.77 -14.66 14.20
CA VAL A 6 25.60 -15.53 14.26
C VAL A 6 24.60 -15.01 13.23
N ALA A 7 24.45 -15.74 12.12
CA ALA A 7 23.43 -15.42 11.13
C ALA A 7 22.06 -15.74 11.73
N ASP A 8 21.26 -14.71 11.99
CA ASP A 8 19.87 -14.87 12.43
C ASP A 8 19.02 -15.17 11.18
N THR A 9 18.50 -16.39 11.08
CA THR A 9 17.72 -16.84 9.91
C THR A 9 16.23 -16.83 10.24
N LEU A 10 15.44 -16.03 9.52
CA LEU A 10 13.98 -16.05 9.61
C LEU A 10 13.38 -16.75 8.39
N PRO A 11 12.57 -17.82 8.55
CA PRO A 11 11.85 -18.41 7.43
C PRO A 11 10.79 -17.44 6.90
N ILE A 12 10.75 -17.27 5.57
CA ILE A 12 9.76 -16.43 4.87
C ILE A 12 8.77 -17.35 4.15
N PRO A 13 7.47 -17.33 4.50
CA PRO A 13 6.47 -18.15 3.83
C PRO A 13 6.42 -17.88 2.31
N PRO A 14 6.11 -18.88 1.48
CA PRO A 14 5.87 -18.67 0.05
C PRO A 14 4.78 -17.61 -0.19
N GLY A 15 4.94 -16.81 -1.24
CA GLY A 15 4.00 -15.73 -1.57
C GLY A 15 4.05 -14.53 -0.61
N THR A 16 5.12 -14.41 0.18
CA THR A 16 5.36 -13.20 0.99
C THR A 16 5.87 -12.07 0.11
N HIS A 17 5.32 -10.88 0.32
CA HIS A 17 5.68 -9.65 -0.39
C HIS A 17 6.53 -8.73 0.51
N ASP A 18 7.23 -7.79 -0.09
CA ASP A 18 7.67 -6.57 0.58
C ASP A 18 6.64 -5.44 0.36
N ALA A 19 6.84 -4.28 0.99
CA ALA A 19 5.90 -3.17 0.89
C ALA A 19 5.65 -2.70 -0.56
N ILE A 20 6.68 -2.71 -1.42
CA ILE A 20 6.57 -2.26 -2.81
C ILE A 20 5.93 -3.36 -3.66
N SER A 21 6.38 -4.61 -3.56
CA SER A 21 5.76 -5.70 -4.34
C SER A 21 4.30 -5.94 -3.95
N CYS A 22 3.90 -5.65 -2.71
CA CYS A 22 2.50 -5.63 -2.29
C CYS A 22 1.67 -4.61 -3.10
N LEU A 23 2.17 -3.39 -3.29
CA LEU A 23 1.49 -2.36 -4.10
C LEU A 23 1.29 -2.86 -5.54
N TYR A 24 2.31 -3.48 -6.14
CA TYR A 24 2.20 -4.05 -7.48
C TYR A 24 1.20 -5.21 -7.56
N TYR A 25 1.18 -6.08 -6.56
CA TYR A 25 0.22 -7.19 -6.51
C TYR A 25 -1.23 -6.67 -6.48
N VAL A 26 -1.53 -5.70 -5.62
CA VAL A 26 -2.87 -5.10 -5.51
C VAL A 26 -3.27 -4.43 -6.83
N ARG A 27 -2.33 -3.77 -7.52
CA ARG A 27 -2.57 -3.19 -8.86
C ARG A 27 -2.89 -4.26 -9.91
N GLY A 28 -2.39 -5.47 -9.76
CA GLY A 28 -2.62 -6.59 -10.69
C GLY A 28 -3.90 -7.40 -10.45
N LEU A 29 -4.64 -7.17 -9.36
CA LEU A 29 -5.86 -7.94 -9.06
C LEU A 29 -6.91 -7.81 -10.19
N PRO A 30 -7.81 -8.76 -10.40
CA PRO A 30 -8.82 -8.64 -11.46
C PRO A 30 -9.75 -7.43 -11.27
N SER A 31 -10.13 -7.11 -10.04
CA SER A 31 -10.98 -5.98 -9.69
C SER A 31 -10.65 -5.42 -8.31
N LEU A 32 -10.96 -4.12 -8.10
CA LEU A 32 -10.94 -3.48 -6.78
C LEU A 32 -12.36 -3.00 -6.46
N VAL A 33 -13.17 -3.90 -5.92
CA VAL A 33 -14.58 -3.63 -5.61
C VAL A 33 -14.70 -3.08 -4.18
N PRO A 34 -15.29 -1.89 -3.98
CA PRO A 34 -15.52 -1.36 -2.63
C PRO A 34 -16.20 -2.37 -1.69
N GLY A 35 -15.71 -2.43 -0.46
CA GLY A 35 -16.18 -3.37 0.56
C GLY A 35 -15.47 -4.73 0.57
N THR A 36 -14.65 -5.04 -0.44
CA THR A 36 -13.84 -6.27 -0.45
C THR A 36 -12.53 -6.10 0.32
N SER A 37 -12.02 -7.21 0.85
CA SER A 37 -10.70 -7.28 1.49
C SER A 37 -9.94 -8.55 1.12
N LEU A 38 -8.63 -8.52 1.33
CA LEU A 38 -7.74 -9.66 1.19
C LEU A 38 -6.62 -9.57 2.24
N ILE A 39 -6.00 -10.72 2.52
CA ILE A 39 -4.87 -10.82 3.45
C ILE A 39 -3.63 -11.27 2.67
N MET A 40 -2.51 -10.61 2.90
CA MET A 40 -1.21 -10.92 2.30
C MET A 40 -0.16 -11.13 3.38
N ASN A 41 0.80 -12.01 3.12
CA ASN A 41 2.02 -12.07 3.95
C ASN A 41 2.98 -10.97 3.47
N VAL A 42 3.50 -10.17 4.39
CA VAL A 42 4.52 -9.14 4.11
C VAL A 42 5.74 -9.33 5.00
N HIS A 43 6.93 -9.31 4.43
CA HIS A 43 8.19 -9.26 5.16
C HIS A 43 8.71 -7.83 5.22
N HIS A 44 8.89 -7.32 6.43
CA HIS A 44 9.44 -6.00 6.67
C HIS A 44 10.20 -6.00 8.00
N ASP A 45 11.31 -5.27 8.09
CA ASP A 45 12.08 -5.11 9.33
C ASP A 45 12.31 -6.44 10.11
N LYS A 46 12.80 -7.46 9.40
CA LYS A 46 13.11 -8.80 9.93
C LYS A 46 11.91 -9.53 10.55
N LYS A 47 10.68 -9.18 10.16
CA LYS A 47 9.44 -9.78 10.66
C LYS A 47 8.47 -10.08 9.52
N ASN A 48 7.68 -11.12 9.70
CA ASN A 48 6.57 -11.45 8.81
C ASN A 48 5.26 -10.94 9.42
N TYR A 49 4.45 -10.27 8.61
CA TYR A 49 3.17 -9.67 8.98
C TYR A 49 2.07 -10.20 8.08
N ARG A 50 0.84 -10.22 8.60
CA ARG A 50 -0.37 -10.39 7.80
C ARG A 50 -0.96 -9.03 7.50
N LEU A 51 -0.65 -8.49 6.32
CA LEU A 51 -1.25 -7.25 5.86
C LEU A 51 -2.69 -7.50 5.42
N GLU A 52 -3.64 -6.78 5.99
CA GLU A 52 -5.00 -6.69 5.45
C GLU A 52 -5.08 -5.53 4.46
N VAL A 53 -5.61 -5.79 3.27
CA VAL A 53 -5.86 -4.79 2.24
C VAL A 53 -7.36 -4.73 2.01
N GLN A 54 -7.96 -3.56 2.23
CA GLN A 54 -9.38 -3.31 2.06
C GLN A 54 -9.60 -2.25 0.97
N VAL A 55 -10.53 -2.52 0.05
CA VAL A 55 -11.01 -1.52 -0.89
C VAL A 55 -12.11 -0.71 -0.22
N GLU A 56 -11.83 0.54 0.15
CA GLU A 56 -12.77 1.35 0.94
C GLU A 56 -13.86 2.01 0.08
N GLY A 57 -13.53 2.46 -1.13
CA GLY A 57 -14.47 3.24 -1.94
C GLY A 57 -13.86 3.84 -3.20
N ILE A 58 -14.69 4.56 -3.95
CA ILE A 58 -14.30 5.31 -5.14
C ILE A 58 -14.59 6.79 -4.89
N GLU A 59 -13.64 7.66 -5.17
CA GLU A 59 -13.81 9.11 -5.04
C GLU A 59 -13.01 9.88 -6.09
N LYS A 60 -13.42 11.13 -6.33
CA LYS A 60 -12.64 12.03 -7.18
C LYS A 60 -11.48 12.63 -6.38
N VAL A 61 -10.27 12.42 -6.86
CA VAL A 61 -9.06 13.06 -6.33
C VAL A 61 -8.72 14.22 -7.27
N LYS A 62 -8.34 15.38 -6.73
CA LYS A 62 -7.80 16.52 -7.50
C LYS A 62 -6.28 16.53 -7.44
N GLY A 63 -5.59 16.92 -8.50
CA GLY A 63 -4.14 17.05 -8.59
C GLY A 63 -3.67 17.83 -9.82
N PRO A 64 -2.36 17.89 -10.10
CA PRO A 64 -1.81 18.62 -11.26
C PRO A 64 -2.35 18.13 -12.62
N TRP A 65 -2.87 16.91 -12.65
CA TRP A 65 -3.50 16.26 -13.78
C TRP A 65 -5.02 16.51 -13.88
N GLY A 66 -5.57 17.46 -13.11
CA GLY A 66 -7.00 17.78 -13.05
C GLY A 66 -7.74 17.01 -11.95
N GLU A 67 -8.94 16.52 -12.25
CA GLU A 67 -9.72 15.66 -11.36
C GLU A 67 -9.82 14.25 -11.97
N ILE A 68 -9.62 13.22 -11.14
CA ILE A 68 -9.57 11.81 -11.56
C ILE A 68 -10.37 10.96 -10.58
N GLU A 69 -11.22 10.09 -11.12
CA GLU A 69 -11.89 9.05 -10.34
C GLU A 69 -10.87 7.99 -9.90
N ALA A 70 -10.80 7.75 -8.59
CA ALA A 70 -9.80 6.89 -7.98
C ALA A 70 -10.42 5.93 -6.99
N VAL A 71 -9.91 4.70 -6.96
CA VAL A 71 -10.21 3.71 -5.93
C VAL A 71 -9.30 3.98 -4.73
N ARG A 72 -9.89 4.08 -3.54
CA ARG A 72 -9.18 4.19 -2.26
C ARG A 72 -9.02 2.82 -1.64
N VAL A 73 -7.77 2.46 -1.38
CA VAL A 73 -7.38 1.19 -0.76
C VAL A 73 -6.72 1.49 0.58
N LEU A 74 -7.12 0.79 1.63
CA LEU A 74 -6.53 0.81 2.96
C LEU A 74 -5.68 -0.44 3.15
N ALA A 75 -4.40 -0.25 3.50
CA ALA A 75 -3.50 -1.31 3.90
C ALA A 75 -3.22 -1.20 5.41
N THR A 76 -3.54 -2.26 6.16
CA THR A 76 -3.48 -2.32 7.63
C THR A 76 -2.56 -3.44 8.08
N MET A 77 -1.50 -3.10 8.83
CA MET A 77 -0.61 -4.09 9.46
C MET A 77 -1.00 -4.34 10.92
N PRO A 78 -1.11 -5.59 11.38
CA PRO A 78 -1.36 -5.92 12.78
C PRO A 78 -0.08 -5.72 13.59
N PHE A 79 0.14 -4.52 14.13
CA PHE A 79 1.21 -4.27 15.10
C PHE A 79 0.70 -4.44 16.54
N ARG A 80 1.49 -5.09 17.40
CA ARG A 80 1.42 -4.97 18.86
C ARG A 80 2.76 -4.37 19.36
N GLY A 81 2.76 -3.12 19.82
CA GLY A 81 3.95 -2.44 20.34
C GLY A 81 3.73 -0.94 20.62
N ILE A 82 4.70 -0.30 21.28
CA ILE A 82 4.67 1.08 21.85
C ILE A 82 4.58 2.21 20.80
N PHE A 83 4.62 1.87 19.50
CA PHE A 83 4.23 2.78 18.44
C PHE A 83 2.70 2.78 18.34
N LEU A 84 2.09 3.87 18.77
CA LEU A 84 0.65 4.12 18.68
C LEU A 84 0.06 3.78 17.30
N ASN A 85 -0.59 2.61 17.22
CA ASN A 85 -1.91 2.31 16.68
C ASN A 85 -2.35 2.59 15.23
N GLU A 86 -1.60 3.18 14.29
CA GLU A 86 -2.23 3.55 12.99
C GLU A 86 -1.34 3.41 11.74
N GLY A 87 -0.70 2.24 11.56
CA GLY A 87 -0.03 1.81 10.33
C GLY A 87 -0.99 1.59 9.14
N ASN A 88 -1.97 2.47 8.99
CA ASN A 88 -3.03 2.49 8.00
C ASN A 88 -2.57 3.36 6.83
N ILE A 89 -1.98 2.73 5.82
CA ILE A 89 -1.60 3.42 4.60
C ILE A 89 -2.81 3.40 3.69
N ARG A 90 -3.30 4.58 3.33
CA ARG A 90 -4.27 4.71 2.24
C ARG A 90 -3.56 5.02 0.94
N VAL A 91 -3.93 4.30 -0.11
CA VAL A 91 -3.44 4.49 -1.47
C VAL A 91 -4.63 4.76 -2.37
N TRP A 92 -4.54 5.82 -3.17
CA TRP A 92 -5.49 6.13 -4.21
C TRP A 92 -4.88 5.73 -5.53
N VAL A 93 -5.55 4.85 -6.26
CA VAL A 93 -5.17 4.44 -7.61
C VAL A 93 -6.25 4.86 -8.60
N THR A 94 -5.90 5.16 -9.85
CA THR A 94 -6.90 5.44 -10.90
C THR A 94 -7.95 4.34 -10.96
N ASN A 95 -9.22 4.72 -11.16
CA ASN A 95 -10.30 3.77 -11.44
C ASN A 95 -10.31 3.35 -12.92
N ASP A 96 -9.17 2.84 -13.39
CA ASP A 96 -8.98 2.28 -14.72
C ASP A 96 -8.15 0.98 -14.62
N VAL A 97 -7.93 0.30 -15.75
CA VAL A 97 -7.16 -0.96 -15.78
C VAL A 97 -5.70 -0.76 -15.34
N ARG A 98 -5.14 0.45 -15.46
CA ARG A 98 -3.72 0.72 -15.15
C ARG A 98 -3.45 0.90 -13.67
N ARG A 99 -4.48 1.32 -12.91
CA ARG A 99 -4.45 1.56 -11.45
C ARG A 99 -3.19 2.31 -11.03
N VAL A 100 -2.96 3.44 -11.68
CA VAL A 100 -1.80 4.29 -11.43
C VAL A 100 -1.97 4.91 -10.04
N PRO A 101 -0.99 4.76 -9.13
CA PRO A 101 -1.04 5.42 -7.83
C PRO A 101 -1.00 6.94 -7.98
N LEU A 102 -2.03 7.63 -7.49
CA LEU A 102 -2.15 9.09 -7.55
C LEU A 102 -1.71 9.75 -6.25
N MET A 103 -1.99 9.10 -5.12
CA MET A 103 -1.70 9.62 -3.79
C MET A 103 -1.54 8.48 -2.80
N MET A 104 -0.66 8.67 -1.82
CA MET A 104 -0.55 7.83 -0.63
C MET A 104 -0.61 8.70 0.61
N LYS A 105 -1.30 8.24 1.64
CA LYS A 105 -1.38 8.91 2.94
C LYS A 105 -1.15 7.89 4.05
N ALA A 106 -0.10 8.08 4.82
CA ALA A 106 0.18 7.31 6.02
C ALA A 106 -0.09 8.18 7.25
N LYS A 107 -0.87 7.67 8.20
CA LYS A 107 -1.05 8.34 9.49
C LYS A 107 0.16 8.06 10.38
N VAL A 108 0.64 9.08 11.06
CA VAL A 108 1.73 8.99 12.04
C VAL A 108 1.29 9.70 13.31
N ILE A 109 1.99 9.46 14.42
CA ILE A 109 1.63 9.99 15.75
C ILE A 109 1.39 11.50 15.73
N ILE A 110 2.20 12.24 14.98
CA ILE A 110 2.18 13.70 14.90
C ILE A 110 1.48 14.26 13.66
N GLY A 111 0.69 13.46 12.93
CA GLY A 111 -0.06 13.91 11.76
C GLY A 111 -0.11 12.89 10.63
N SER A 112 0.30 13.29 9.43
CA SER A 112 0.34 12.37 8.28
C SER A 112 1.45 12.70 7.30
N VAL A 113 2.03 11.66 6.72
CA VAL A 113 2.91 11.76 5.55
C VAL A 113 2.04 11.57 4.31
N VAL A 114 2.16 12.48 3.34
CA VAL A 114 1.41 12.45 2.08
C VAL A 114 2.39 12.45 0.91
N ALA A 115 2.31 11.43 0.06
CA ALA A 115 2.98 11.40 -1.23
C ALA A 115 1.94 11.61 -2.33
N ARG A 116 2.22 12.48 -3.31
CA ARG A 116 1.31 12.79 -4.43
C ARG A 116 2.05 12.67 -5.74
N LEU A 117 1.41 12.07 -6.74
CA LEU A 117 1.93 12.03 -8.10
C LEU A 117 1.83 13.43 -8.70
N VAL A 118 2.98 14.02 -9.00
CA VAL A 118 3.09 15.39 -9.52
C VAL A 118 3.22 15.44 -11.04
N ASP A 119 3.84 14.43 -11.64
CA ASP A 119 4.11 14.35 -13.08
C ASP A 119 4.21 12.88 -13.55
N GLY A 120 4.34 12.64 -14.86
CA GLY A 120 4.47 11.31 -15.47
C GLY A 120 3.16 10.55 -15.65
N PHE A 121 2.03 11.12 -15.20
CA PHE A 121 0.70 10.58 -15.44
C PHE A 121 0.09 11.18 -16.70
N ARG A 122 -0.26 10.30 -17.64
CA ARG A 122 -1.05 10.66 -18.83
C ARG A 122 -2.44 10.04 -18.70
N LYS A 123 -3.49 10.87 -18.77
CA LYS A 123 -4.87 10.38 -18.86
C LYS A 123 -5.01 9.47 -20.08
N PRO A 124 -5.78 8.35 -19.99
CA PRO A 124 -6.11 7.58 -21.17
C PRO A 124 -6.86 8.48 -22.17
N SER A 125 -6.65 8.27 -23.46
CA SER A 125 -7.45 8.94 -24.48
C SER A 125 -8.93 8.58 -24.28
N GLY A 126 -9.78 9.59 -24.03
CA GLY A 126 -11.22 9.41 -23.83
C GLY A 126 -11.74 9.51 -22.39
N GLN A 127 -10.92 9.98 -21.43
CA GLN A 127 -11.28 10.19 -20.02
C GLN A 127 -10.88 11.58 -19.50
#